data_AF-A0A520VAK0-F1
#
_entry.id   AF-A0A520VAK0-F1
#
_cell.length_a   1.000
_cell.length_b   1.000
_cell.length_c   1.000
_cell.angle_alpha   90.00
_cell.angle_beta   90.00
_cell.angle_gamma   90.00
#
_symmetry.space_group_name_H-M   'P 1'
#
loop_
_entity.id
_entity.type
_entity.pdbx_description
1 polymer ?
#
loop_
_entity_poly.entity_id
_entity_poly.type
_entity_poly.pdbx_seq_one_letter_code
_entity_poly.pdbx_strand_id
1 'polypeptide(L)'
;MTEKNIIISIFNKSFEDYPILISKASPLLVVELKKIKIDIQDLSLIETISTEDLDEIINKIKNGNQEIVEKIINSKGNNGKLYDELIQNFLKEITNTIDFVYNLIISKQLGG
;
A
#
# COMPACT_ATOMS: atom_id res chain seq x y z
N MET A 1 -3.44 19.88 9.93
CA MET A 1 -4.21 19.15 8.90
C MET A 1 -3.23 18.25 8.19
N THR A 2 -3.23 16.96 8.51
CA THR A 2 -2.37 16.01 7.80
C THR A 2 -3.07 15.71 6.48
N GLU A 3 -2.46 16.09 5.35
CA GLU A 3 -2.87 15.57 4.05
C GLU A 3 -3.08 14.06 4.21
N LYS A 4 -4.30 13.59 3.94
CA LYS A 4 -4.60 12.17 3.96
C LYS A 4 -3.79 11.55 2.84
N ASN A 5 -2.61 11.04 3.17
CA ASN A 5 -1.78 10.33 2.22
C ASN A 5 -2.60 9.13 1.70
N ILE A 6 -2.88 9.12 0.40
CA ILE A 6 -3.69 8.08 -0.26
C ILE A 6 -3.13 6.69 0.03
N ILE A 7 -1.81 6.55 0.16
CA ILE A 7 -1.14 5.29 0.49
C ILE A 7 -1.53 4.81 1.89
N ILE A 8 -1.59 5.71 2.87
CA ILE A 8 -2.05 5.36 4.23
C ILE A 8 -3.53 4.95 4.19
N SER A 9 -4.33 5.60 3.34
CA SER A 9 -5.75 5.25 3.18
C SER A 9 -5.92 3.86 2.56
N ILE A 10 -5.12 3.52 1.54
CA ILE A 10 -5.09 2.18 0.93
C ILE A 10 -4.66 1.16 1.98
N PHE A 11 -3.58 1.42 2.72
CA PHE A 11 -3.10 0.54 3.77
C PHE A 11 -4.19 0.23 4.80
N ASN A 12 -4.85 1.26 5.31
CA ASN A 12 -5.91 1.10 6.30
C ASN A 12 -7.10 0.30 5.76
N LYS A 13 -7.50 0.53 4.50
CA LYS A 13 -8.57 -0.25 3.85
C LYS A 13 -8.17 -1.71 3.62
N SER A 14 -6.95 -1.97 3.16
CA SER A 14 -6.47 -3.34 2.91
C SER A 14 -6.47 -4.22 4.15
N PHE A 15 -6.32 -3.62 5.34
CA PHE A 15 -6.24 -4.35 6.60
C PHE A 15 -7.28 -3.92 7.63
N GLU A 16 -8.42 -3.38 7.19
CA GLU A 16 -9.46 -2.82 8.08
C GLU A 16 -10.01 -3.84 9.09
N ASP A 17 -10.01 -5.12 8.72
CA ASP A 17 -10.40 -6.25 9.57
C ASP A 17 -9.42 -6.48 10.75
N TYR A 18 -8.24 -5.85 10.73
CA TYR A 18 -7.14 -6.07 11.68
C TYR A 18 -6.68 -4.76 12.34
N PRO A 19 -7.51 -4.12 13.19
CA PRO A 19 -7.20 -2.80 13.77
C PRO A 19 -5.93 -2.78 14.62
N ILE A 20 -5.61 -3.89 15.32
CA ILE A 20 -4.37 -4.00 16.10
C ILE A 20 -3.14 -4.00 15.17
N LEU A 21 -3.23 -4.68 14.02
CA LEU A 21 -2.17 -4.68 13.02
C LEU A 21 -1.96 -3.27 12.46
N ILE A 22 -3.04 -2.57 12.10
CA ILE A 22 -2.96 -1.17 11.64
C ILE A 22 -2.28 -0.30 12.69
N SER A 23 -2.69 -0.38 13.96
CA SER A 23 -2.12 0.49 15.01
C SER A 23 -0.61 0.30 15.21
N LYS A 24 -0.10 -0.91 15.01
CA LYS A 24 1.32 -1.25 15.14
C LYS A 24 2.13 -0.99 13.86
N ALA A 25 1.53 -1.23 12.70
CA ALA A 25 2.20 -1.11 11.40
C ALA A 25 2.21 0.33 10.86
N SER A 26 1.16 1.12 11.10
CA SER A 26 1.05 2.49 10.57
C SER A 26 2.22 3.41 10.97
N PRO A 27 2.72 3.42 12.22
CA PRO A 27 3.91 4.20 12.56
C PRO A 27 5.16 3.79 11.77
N LEU A 28 5.34 2.48 11.55
CA LEU A 28 6.46 1.94 10.79
C LEU A 28 6.34 2.29 9.30
N LEU A 29 5.13 2.20 8.74
CA LEU A 29 4.83 2.61 7.37
C LEU A 29 5.16 4.09 7.16
N VAL A 30 4.77 4.98 8.09
CA VAL A 30 5.09 6.41 8.00
C VAL A 30 6.60 6.65 8.01
N VAL A 31 7.38 5.86 8.74
CA VAL A 31 8.84 5.95 8.73
C VAL A 31 9.41 5.49 7.39
N GLU A 32 8.93 4.37 6.84
CA GLU A 32 9.38 3.87 5.54
C GLU A 32 8.97 4.78 4.38
N LEU A 33 7.77 5.36 4.41
CA LEU A 33 7.31 6.35 3.42
C LEU A 33 8.15 7.64 3.41
N LYS A 34 8.86 7.96 4.51
CA LYS A 34 9.81 9.07 4.52
C LYS A 34 11.14 8.70 3.86
N LYS A 35 11.49 7.40 3.84
CA LYS A 35 12.72 6.89 3.21
C LYS A 35 12.53 6.71 1.71
N ILE A 36 11.38 6.17 1.32
CA ILE A 36 10.99 6.08 -0.08
C ILE A 36 10.52 7.46 -0.50
N LYS A 37 11.26 8.13 -1.38
CA LYS A 37 10.83 9.39 -1.99
C LYS A 37 9.73 9.12 -3.01
N ILE A 38 8.54 8.79 -2.54
CA ILE A 38 7.34 8.79 -3.38
C ILE A 38 7.03 10.24 -3.68
N ASP A 39 7.16 10.64 -4.94
CA ASP A 39 6.94 12.02 -5.36
C ASP A 39 5.43 12.32 -5.36
N ILE A 40 5.07 13.60 -5.27
CA ILE A 40 3.68 14.06 -5.37
C ILE A 40 3.03 13.62 -6.69
N GLN A 41 3.82 13.46 -7.75
CA GLN A 41 3.37 12.93 -9.04
C GLN A 41 2.89 11.48 -8.93
N ASP A 42 3.62 10.64 -8.20
CA ASP A 42 3.26 9.24 -7.98
C ASP A 42 1.95 9.12 -7.18
N LEU A 43 1.76 10.03 -6.20
CA LEU A 43 0.51 10.12 -5.44
C LEU A 43 -0.67 10.56 -6.32
N SER A 44 -0.46 11.59 -7.16
CA SER A 44 -1.49 12.04 -8.09
C SER A 44 -1.90 10.96 -9.09
N LEU A 45 -0.98 10.08 -9.49
CA LEU A 45 -1.32 8.96 -10.38
C LEU A 45 -2.26 7.97 -9.72
N ILE A 46 -2.01 7.61 -8.46
CA ILE A 46 -2.91 6.75 -7.70
C ILE A 46 -4.27 7.43 -7.55
N GLU A 47 -4.33 8.75 -7.37
CA GLU A 47 -5.60 9.49 -7.27
C GLU A 47 -6.37 9.56 -8.60
N THR A 48 -5.72 9.30 -9.74
CA THR A 48 -6.35 9.34 -11.07
C THR A 48 -6.93 8.01 -11.53
N ILE A 49 -6.65 6.91 -10.82
CA ILE A 49 -7.22 5.59 -11.16
C ILE A 49 -8.69 5.52 -10.77
N SER A 50 -9.44 4.62 -11.43
CA SER A 50 -10.85 4.44 -11.09
C SER A 50 -11.00 3.81 -9.70
N THR A 51 -12.16 4.02 -9.07
CA THR A 51 -12.47 3.35 -7.79
C THR A 51 -12.42 1.82 -7.93
N GLU A 52 -12.80 1.28 -9.08
CA GLU A 52 -12.78 -0.15 -9.38
C GLU A 52 -11.34 -0.70 -9.40
N ASP A 53 -10.43 0.01 -10.08
CA ASP A 53 -8.99 -0.35 -10.10
C ASP A 53 -8.39 -0.25 -8.69
N LEU A 54 -8.76 0.80 -7.93
CA LEU A 54 -8.33 1.00 -6.56
C LEU A 54 -8.77 -0.15 -5.64
N ASP A 55 -10.02 -0.61 -5.79
CA ASP A 55 -10.55 -1.75 -5.04
C ASP A 55 -9.84 -3.05 -5.43
N GLU A 56 -9.50 -3.25 -6.70
CA GLU A 56 -8.69 -4.40 -7.14
C GLU A 56 -7.29 -4.39 -6.49
N ILE A 57 -6.64 -3.22 -6.44
CA ILE A 57 -5.34 -3.06 -5.77
C ILE A 57 -5.45 -3.37 -4.29
N ILE A 58 -6.49 -2.86 -3.61
CA ILE A 58 -6.74 -3.13 -2.19
C ILE A 58 -6.90 -4.64 -1.96
N ASN A 59 -7.68 -5.32 -2.80
CA ASN A 59 -7.90 -6.76 -2.72
C ASN A 59 -6.62 -7.56 -3.00
N LYS A 60 -5.83 -7.15 -3.99
CA LYS A 60 -4.54 -7.77 -4.31
C LYS A 60 -3.56 -7.66 -3.15
N ILE A 61 -3.46 -6.48 -2.53
CA ILE A 61 -2.66 -6.25 -1.33
C ILE A 61 -3.14 -7.14 -0.19
N LYS A 62 -4.46 -7.19 0.07
CA LYS A 62 -5.05 -8.02 1.12
C LYS A 62 -4.68 -9.49 0.94
N ASN A 63 -4.94 -10.03 -0.25
CA ASN A 63 -4.68 -11.43 -0.57
C ASN A 63 -3.18 -11.78 -0.55
N GLY A 64 -2.34 -10.91 -1.13
CA GLY A 64 -0.89 -11.13 -1.17
C GLY A 64 -0.21 -11.09 0.20
N ASN A 65 -0.85 -10.47 1.20
CA ASN A 65 -0.31 -10.35 2.55
C ASN A 65 -1.03 -11.23 3.59
N GLN A 66 -2.02 -12.03 3.19
CA GLN A 66 -2.84 -12.81 4.12
C GLN A 66 -1.99 -13.74 5.01
N GLU A 67 -1.03 -14.46 4.42
CA GLU A 67 -0.16 -15.37 5.18
C GLU A 67 0.67 -14.65 6.25
N ILE A 68 1.19 -13.45 5.94
CA ILE A 68 1.98 -12.64 6.88
C ILE A 68 1.08 -12.10 7.99
N VAL A 69 -0.12 -11.63 7.63
CA VAL A 69 -1.13 -11.17 8.60
C VAL A 69 -1.48 -12.29 9.58
N GLU A 70 -1.72 -13.50 9.09
CA GLU A 70 -1.99 -14.67 9.94
C GLU A 70 -0.82 -14.98 10.88
N LYS A 71 0.43 -14.92 10.38
CA LYS A 71 1.63 -15.10 11.21
C LYS A 71 1.76 -14.01 12.29
N ILE A 72 1.44 -12.76 11.96
CA ILE A 72 1.43 -11.64 12.93
C ILE A 72 0.41 -11.90 14.04
N ILE A 73 -0.81 -12.30 13.66
CA ILE A 73 -1.89 -12.57 14.61
C ILE A 73 -1.53 -13.75 15.51
N ASN A 74 -1.04 -14.86 14.93
CA ASN A 74 -0.64 -16.06 15.67
C ASN A 74 0.54 -15.81 16.61
N SER A 75 1.45 -14.90 16.26
CA SER A 75 2.54 -14.45 17.13
C SER A 75 2.12 -13.40 18.17
N LYS A 76 0.82 -13.10 18.28
CA LYS A 76 0.26 -12.03 19.14
C LYS A 76 0.89 -10.65 18.89
N GLY A 77 1.40 -10.44 17.67
CA GLY A 77 2.05 -9.21 17.26
C GLY A 77 3.37 -8.91 17.99
N ASN A 78 4.09 -9.95 18.45
CA ASN A 78 5.40 -9.84 19.12
C ASN A 78 6.59 -10.06 18.17
N ASN A 79 6.36 -10.03 16.85
CA ASN A 79 7.42 -10.26 15.87
C ASN A 79 7.57 -9.05 14.93
N GLY A 80 8.50 -8.16 15.28
CA GLY A 80 8.80 -6.95 14.50
C GLY A 80 9.18 -7.25 13.04
N LYS A 81 9.87 -8.37 12.78
CA LYS A 81 10.26 -8.75 11.41
C LYS A 81 9.06 -8.98 10.49
N LEU A 82 7.95 -9.53 11.03
CA LEU A 82 6.75 -9.75 10.23
C LEU A 82 6.05 -8.43 9.87
N TYR A 83 6.11 -7.43 10.77
CA TYR A 83 5.61 -6.10 10.46
C TYR A 83 6.46 -5.40 9.40
N ASP A 84 7.78 -5.55 9.47
CA ASP A 84 8.68 -5.02 8.44
C ASP A 84 8.40 -5.70 7.09
N GLU A 85 8.26 -7.03 7.06
CA GLU A 85 7.94 -7.80 5.86
C GLU A 85 6.59 -7.39 5.24
N LEU A 86 5.56 -7.22 6.08
CA LEU A 86 4.25 -6.73 5.65
C LEU A 86 4.35 -5.36 4.97
N ILE A 87 5.11 -4.43 5.57
CA ILE A 87 5.27 -3.07 5.05
C ILE A 87 6.04 -3.08 3.74
N GLN A 88 7.11 -3.87 3.63
CA GLN A 88 7.87 -3.98 2.38
C GLN A 88 7.02 -4.58 1.26
N ASN A 89 6.24 -5.62 1.55
CA ASN A 89 5.33 -6.19 0.55
C ASN A 89 4.24 -5.22 0.12
N PHE A 90 3.64 -4.49 1.08
CA PHE A 90 2.69 -3.44 0.79
C PHE A 90 3.28 -2.35 -0.12
N LEU A 91 4.47 -1.82 0.22
CA LEU A 91 5.13 -0.77 -0.56
C LEU A 91 5.53 -1.25 -1.96
N LYS A 92 5.92 -2.51 -2.09
CA LYS A 92 6.20 -3.14 -3.39
C LYS A 92 4.94 -3.18 -4.27
N GLU A 93 3.80 -3.58 -3.73
CA GLU A 93 2.54 -3.57 -4.49
C GLU A 93 2.12 -2.15 -4.90
N ILE A 94 2.27 -1.16 -4.01
CA ILE A 94 2.01 0.25 -4.35
C ILE A 94 2.92 0.73 -5.48
N THR A 95 4.22 0.38 -5.43
CA THR A 95 5.18 0.75 -6.49
C THR A 95 4.80 0.10 -7.82
N ASN A 96 4.45 -1.19 -7.81
CA ASN A 96 4.00 -1.90 -9.01
C ASN A 96 2.73 -1.26 -9.61
N THR A 97 1.80 -0.82 -8.76
CA THR A 97 0.60 -0.09 -9.19
C THR A 97 0.97 1.22 -9.87
N ILE A 98 1.85 2.02 -9.27
CA ILE A 98 2.30 3.29 -9.84
C ILE A 98 2.94 3.03 -11.22
N ASP A 99 3.84 2.06 -11.32
CA ASP A 99 4.49 1.68 -12.58
C ASP A 99 3.47 1.23 -13.64
N PHE A 100 2.46 0.47 -13.25
CA PHE A 100 1.39 0.06 -14.15
C PHE A 100 0.59 1.26 -14.69
N VAL A 101 0.20 2.20 -13.82
CA VAL A 101 -0.54 3.41 -14.22
C VAL A 101 0.31 4.29 -15.13
N TYR A 102 1.60 4.48 -14.83
CA TYR A 102 2.53 5.18 -15.71
C TYR A 102 2.57 4.53 -17.10
N ASN A 103 2.72 3.21 -17.17
CA ASN A 103 2.76 2.47 -18.43
C ASN A 103 1.46 2.62 -19.23
N LEU A 104 0.30 2.61 -18.55
CA LEU A 104 -0.99 2.85 -19.20
C LEU A 104 -1.08 4.26 -19.79
N ILE A 105 -0.66 5.28 -19.05
CA ILE A 105 -0.70 6.68 -19.52
C ILE A 105 0.24 6.88 -20.70
N ILE A 106 1.48 6.39 -20.62
CA ILE A 106 2.48 6.49 -21.70
C ILE A 106 2.00 5.74 -22.95
N SER A 107 1.41 4.54 -22.79
CA SER A 107 0.89 3.77 -23.94
C SER A 107 -0.21 4.53 -24.71
N LYS A 108 -1.06 5.28 -24.00
CA LYS A 108 -2.10 6.10 -24.61
C LYS A 108 -1.55 7.34 -25.33
N GLN A 109 -0.39 7.86 -24.91
CA GLN A 109 0.24 9.03 -25.54
C GLN A 109 1.05 8.67 -26.80
N LEU A 110 1.57 7.44 -26.91
CA LEU A 110 2.38 6.99 -28.04
C LEU A 110 1.57 6.32 -29.18
N GLY A 111 0.30 6.01 -28.93
CA GLY A 111 -0.59 5.32 -29.88
C GLY A 111 -1.62 6.20 -30.58
N GLY A 112 -1.37 7.51 -30.70
CA GLY A 112 -2.23 8.48 -31.40
C GLY A 112 -1.88 8.64 -32.87
#